data_AF-A0A6L9SA50-F1
#
_entry.id   AF-A0A6L9SA50-F1
#
_cell.length_a   1.000
_cell.length_b   1.000
_cell.length_c   1.000
_cell.angle_alpha   90.00
_cell.angle_beta   90.00
_cell.angle_gamma   90.00
#
_symmetry.space_group_name_H-M   'P 1'
#
loop_
_entity.id
_entity.type
_entity.pdbx_description
1 polymer ?
#
loop_
_entity_poly.entity_id
_entity_poly.type
_entity_poly.pdbx_seq_one_letter_code
_entity_poly.pdbx_strand_id
1 'polypeptide(L)'
;MMSSDETRDGVSLTNLDQPLFEEADATKRDLVDYLDAVRDRILPQLRGRPLSVVRTVRGQAPFMQKNLPKYAPSWIESVSMWAEASRREVAYAICNDRRTLLWFANQRAIEYHVTLVTAEHPDQQTHMVLDIDPPEGDRFDTVVGAARLIRQALADSGLSGAVKTSGAKGMHIFVPVQGPVPIEDVAAATRAVAARAERLDPALATTAYIREDRNGKVFLDSTRAGGATVVAAYSPRVRPGAPVSWPVDWEHLDDVHPRDFTVRTVAGLIRDGDPWAEQMPHAQRLPVDLIEEGHTIPVARVQAMHEGKRRARAARAAADEPS
;
A
#
# COMPACT_ATOMS: atom_id res chain seq x y z
N MET A 1 4.90 -2.43 38.31
CA MET A 1 6.01 -3.22 37.72
C MET A 1 6.85 -2.27 36.91
N MET A 2 8.10 -2.07 37.31
CA MET A 2 9.06 -1.24 36.58
C MET A 2 9.32 -1.93 35.24
N SER A 3 9.00 -1.30 34.11
CA SER A 3 9.40 -1.85 32.81
C SER A 3 10.92 -1.92 32.83
N SER A 4 11.49 -3.12 32.69
CA SER A 4 12.93 -3.26 32.46
C SER A 4 13.34 -2.32 31.34
N ASP A 5 14.38 -1.51 31.57
CA ASP A 5 14.97 -0.65 30.55
C ASP A 5 15.56 -1.53 29.44
N GLU A 6 14.73 -1.88 28.47
CA GLU A 6 15.13 -2.70 27.33
C GLU A 6 15.66 -1.78 26.24
N THR A 7 16.89 -2.04 25.76
CA THR A 7 17.49 -1.30 24.66
C THR A 7 17.86 -2.26 23.54
N ARG A 8 17.43 -1.97 22.32
CA ARG A 8 17.79 -2.71 21.12
C ARG A 8 18.37 -1.77 20.09
N ASP A 9 19.54 -2.11 19.55
CA ASP A 9 20.24 -1.29 18.55
C ASP A 9 20.44 0.18 18.97
N GLY A 10 20.64 0.42 20.28
CA GLY A 10 20.75 1.77 20.83
C GLY A 10 19.44 2.58 20.86
N VAL A 11 18.29 1.91 20.81
CA VAL A 11 16.94 2.49 21.03
C VAL A 11 16.38 1.98 22.36
N SER A 12 16.10 2.89 23.30
CA SER A 12 15.39 2.56 24.55
C SER A 12 13.90 2.34 24.28
N LEU A 13 13.41 1.17 24.68
CA LEU A 13 12.04 0.73 24.49
C LEU A 13 11.24 0.89 25.78
N THR A 14 10.06 1.46 25.69
CA THR A 14 9.21 1.77 26.86
C THR A 14 7.84 1.12 26.72
N ASN A 15 7.05 0.98 27.78
CA ASN A 15 5.62 0.62 27.65
C ASN A 15 5.34 -0.64 26.79
N LEU A 16 6.25 -1.62 26.83
CA LEU A 16 6.22 -2.79 25.95
C LEU A 16 5.01 -3.69 26.23
N ASP A 17 4.61 -3.84 27.49
CA ASP A 17 3.50 -4.69 27.91
C ASP A 17 2.12 -4.05 27.68
N GLN A 18 2.08 -2.82 27.16
CA GLN A 18 0.83 -2.13 26.92
C GLN A 18 0.16 -2.64 25.63
N PRO A 19 -1.19 -2.71 25.59
CA PRO A 19 -1.92 -3.05 24.36
C PRO A 19 -1.52 -2.15 23.19
N LEU A 20 -1.45 -2.70 21.99
CA LEU A 20 -1.01 -2.01 20.78
C LEU A 20 -2.04 -0.99 20.27
N PHE A 21 -3.30 -1.43 20.15
CA PHE A 21 -4.50 -0.61 19.99
C PHE A 21 -5.72 -1.48 20.33
N GLU A 22 -6.92 -0.89 20.38
CA GLU A 22 -8.17 -1.61 20.59
C GLU A 22 -8.37 -2.67 19.49
N GLU A 23 -8.86 -3.86 19.83
CA GLU A 23 -9.03 -4.99 18.88
C GLU A 23 -7.74 -5.54 18.23
N ALA A 24 -6.54 -5.02 18.56
CA ALA A 24 -5.28 -5.51 17.97
C ALA A 24 -4.95 -6.97 18.33
N ASP A 25 -5.45 -7.45 19.48
CA ASP A 25 -5.03 -8.69 20.15
C ASP A 25 -3.49 -8.84 20.25
N ALA A 26 -2.80 -7.71 20.40
CA ALA A 26 -1.34 -7.63 20.44
C ALA A 26 -0.89 -6.51 21.39
N THR A 27 0.31 -6.67 21.94
CA THR A 27 1.00 -5.67 22.75
C THR A 27 1.98 -4.85 21.92
N LYS A 28 2.54 -3.77 22.50
CA LYS A 28 3.62 -3.04 21.84
C LYS A 28 4.89 -3.91 21.69
N ARG A 29 5.13 -4.83 22.64
CA ARG A 29 6.18 -5.84 22.54
C ARG A 29 6.02 -6.68 21.29
N ASP A 30 4.82 -7.20 21.05
CA ASP A 30 4.53 -8.02 19.86
C ASP A 30 4.86 -7.28 18.55
N LEU A 31 4.52 -5.98 18.46
CA LEU A 31 4.90 -5.16 17.29
C LEU A 31 6.42 -5.02 17.13
N VAL A 32 7.11 -4.70 18.22
CA VAL A 32 8.57 -4.51 18.20
C VAL A 32 9.28 -5.80 17.83
N ASP A 33 8.89 -6.91 18.46
CA ASP A 33 9.46 -8.24 18.21
C ASP A 33 9.20 -8.69 16.78
N TYR A 34 7.97 -8.47 16.28
CA TYR A 34 7.62 -8.75 14.89
C TYR A 34 8.51 -7.98 13.91
N LEU A 35 8.57 -6.65 14.02
CA LEU A 35 9.33 -5.81 13.09
C LEU A 35 10.83 -6.12 13.14
N ASP A 36 11.35 -6.44 14.32
CA ASP A 36 12.73 -6.86 14.50
C ASP A 36 13.00 -8.23 13.84
N ALA A 37 12.06 -9.17 13.93
CA ALA A 37 12.15 -10.48 13.30
C ALA A 37 12.07 -10.42 11.77
N VAL A 38 11.27 -9.52 11.20
CA VAL A 38 11.16 -9.33 9.74
C VAL A 38 12.08 -8.25 9.18
N ARG A 39 12.97 -7.66 9.99
CA ARG A 39 13.81 -6.51 9.60
C ARG A 39 14.53 -6.72 8.26
N ASP A 40 15.06 -7.91 8.03
CA ASP A 40 15.86 -8.24 6.84
C ASP A 40 14.99 -8.34 5.57
N ARG A 41 13.66 -8.44 5.73
CA ARG A 41 12.67 -8.46 4.64
C ARG A 41 11.95 -7.13 4.44
N ILE A 42 11.55 -6.47 5.55
CA ILE A 42 10.84 -5.19 5.47
C ILE A 42 11.77 -4.03 5.10
N LEU A 43 13.01 -3.98 5.61
CA LEU A 43 13.94 -2.88 5.34
C LEU A 43 14.25 -2.69 3.85
N PRO A 44 14.49 -3.75 3.03
CA PRO A 44 14.59 -3.60 1.59
C PRO A 44 13.39 -2.89 0.93
N GLN A 45 12.20 -3.03 1.50
CA GLN A 45 10.98 -2.37 0.98
C GLN A 45 10.89 -0.89 1.39
N LEU A 46 11.55 -0.50 2.48
CA LEU A 46 11.54 0.87 3.01
C LEU A 46 12.74 1.71 2.54
N ARG A 47 13.86 1.05 2.21
CA ARG A 47 15.15 1.69 1.96
C ARG A 47 15.07 2.76 0.86
N GLY A 48 15.62 3.93 1.16
CA GLY A 48 15.70 5.06 0.24
C GLY A 48 14.34 5.70 -0.10
N ARG A 49 13.24 5.29 0.54
CA ARG A 49 11.89 5.78 0.23
C ARG A 49 11.39 6.72 1.33
N PRO A 50 10.86 7.91 0.97
CA PRO A 50 10.06 8.73 1.86
C PRO A 50 8.97 7.91 2.56
N LEU A 51 9.05 7.85 3.89
CA LEU A 51 8.17 7.03 4.71
C LEU A 51 7.06 7.86 5.35
N SER A 52 5.82 7.42 5.13
CA SER A 52 4.67 7.81 5.95
C SER A 52 4.30 6.66 6.87
N VAL A 53 4.01 6.93 8.14
CA VAL A 53 3.56 5.89 9.08
C VAL A 53 2.18 6.17 9.61
N VAL A 54 1.38 5.13 9.85
CA VAL A 54 0.15 5.26 10.65
C VAL A 54 0.49 4.91 12.09
N ARG A 55 0.22 5.84 13.00
CA ARG A 55 0.50 5.69 14.43
C ARG A 55 -0.78 5.54 15.22
N THR A 56 -0.70 4.76 16.30
CA THR A 56 -1.72 4.75 17.35
C THR A 56 -1.18 5.42 18.61
N VAL A 57 -1.93 6.36 19.15
CA VAL A 57 -1.62 7.04 20.41
C VAL A 57 -2.82 6.87 21.31
N ARG A 58 -2.57 6.63 22.60
CA ARG A 58 -3.64 6.39 23.57
C ARG A 58 -4.60 7.58 23.64
N GLY A 59 -5.90 7.28 23.63
CA GLY A 59 -6.96 8.29 23.68
C GLY A 59 -7.10 9.10 22.38
N GLN A 60 -6.48 8.67 21.28
CA GLN A 60 -6.57 9.34 19.98
C GLN A 60 -6.90 8.35 18.88
N ALA A 61 -7.62 8.82 17.86
CA ALA A 61 -7.82 8.05 16.64
C ALA A 61 -6.47 7.80 15.95
N PRO A 62 -6.31 6.66 15.25
CA PRO A 62 -5.13 6.42 14.42
C PRO A 62 -4.94 7.53 13.40
N PHE A 63 -3.70 7.97 13.19
CA PHE A 63 -3.40 9.05 12.25
C PHE A 63 -2.16 8.75 11.42
N MET A 64 -2.14 9.27 10.20
CA MET A 64 -0.97 9.21 9.33
C MET A 64 0.01 10.35 9.67
N GLN A 65 1.22 9.98 10.06
CA GLN A 65 2.35 10.88 10.24
C GLN A 65 3.23 10.82 8.99
N LYS A 66 3.25 11.93 8.26
CA LYS A 66 4.17 12.16 7.13
C LYS A 66 5.43 12.92 7.58
N ASN A 67 5.22 13.97 8.36
CA ASN A 67 6.29 14.83 8.85
C ASN A 67 6.99 14.21 10.05
N LEU A 68 8.31 14.06 9.96
CA LEU A 68 9.16 13.63 11.05
C LEU A 68 9.03 14.64 12.22
N PRO A 69 8.76 14.19 13.45
CA PRO A 69 8.58 15.08 14.58
C PRO A 69 9.92 15.70 15.00
N LYS A 70 9.87 16.90 15.58
CA LYS A 70 11.07 17.63 16.04
C LYS A 70 11.91 16.88 17.10
N TYR A 71 11.30 15.95 17.83
CA TYR A 71 11.98 15.11 18.82
C TYR A 71 12.61 13.85 18.21
N ALA A 72 12.47 13.63 16.90
CA ALA A 72 13.11 12.51 16.25
C ALA A 72 14.64 12.60 16.47
N PRO A 73 15.30 11.49 16.84
CA PRO A 73 16.75 11.47 17.00
C PRO A 73 17.48 11.93 15.73
N SER A 74 18.59 12.65 15.90
CA SER A 74 19.37 13.23 14.79
C SER A 74 20.00 12.21 13.83
N TRP A 75 20.07 10.94 14.24
CA TRP A 75 20.56 9.86 13.40
C TRP A 75 19.50 9.31 12.43
N ILE A 76 18.23 9.70 12.57
CA ILE A 76 17.19 9.36 11.59
C ILE A 76 17.37 10.24 10.37
N GLU A 77 17.72 9.62 9.25
CA GLU A 77 17.79 10.29 7.96
C GLU A 77 16.42 10.80 7.52
N SER A 78 16.39 11.95 6.87
CA SER A 78 15.16 12.55 6.35
C SER A 78 15.39 13.32 5.06
N VAL A 79 14.36 13.39 4.23
CA VAL A 79 14.31 14.22 3.03
C VAL A 79 13.16 15.21 3.11
N SER A 80 13.41 16.47 2.75
CA SER A 80 12.37 17.48 2.62
C SER A 80 11.75 17.41 1.24
N MET A 81 10.42 17.32 1.18
CA MET A 81 9.67 17.33 -0.07
C MET A 81 8.53 18.34 0.02
N TRP A 82 8.28 19.04 -1.09
CA TRP A 82 7.11 19.89 -1.22
C TRP A 82 5.84 19.04 -1.29
N ALA A 83 4.92 19.27 -0.36
CA ALA A 83 3.63 18.59 -0.34
C ALA A 83 2.54 19.53 -0.86
N GLU A 84 2.13 19.34 -2.12
CA GLU A 84 1.12 20.17 -2.79
C GLU A 84 -0.19 20.28 -1.99
N ALA A 85 -0.67 19.16 -1.46
CA ALA A 85 -1.92 19.11 -0.69
C ALA A 85 -1.93 20.03 0.54
N SER A 86 -0.76 20.24 1.16
CA SER A 86 -0.61 21.07 2.35
C SER A 86 0.15 22.38 2.09
N ARG A 87 0.58 22.63 0.85
CA ARG A 87 1.36 23.81 0.42
C ARG A 87 2.52 24.15 1.36
N ARG A 88 3.27 23.13 1.78
CA ARG A 88 4.42 23.28 2.68
C ARG A 88 5.45 22.18 2.43
N GLU A 89 6.67 22.41 2.90
CA GLU A 89 7.66 21.35 3.04
C GLU A 89 7.27 20.37 4.14
N VAL A 90 7.50 19.10 3.85
CA VAL A 90 7.34 17.98 4.77
C VAL A 90 8.65 17.23 4.81
N ALA A 91 9.21 17.07 6.01
CA ALA A 91 10.38 16.23 6.23
C ALA A 91 9.90 14.78 6.39
N TYR A 92 10.14 13.93 5.40
CA TYR A 92 9.86 12.50 5.48
C TYR A 92 11.07 11.78 6.03
N ALA A 93 10.87 10.84 6.95
CA ALA A 93 11.96 9.93 7.33
C ALA A 93 12.33 9.01 6.17
N ILE A 94 13.59 8.59 6.15
CA ILE A 94 14.07 7.47 5.36
C ILE A 94 14.43 6.34 6.33
N CYS A 95 13.69 5.24 6.28
CA CYS A 95 13.90 4.10 7.19
C CYS A 95 14.86 3.09 6.55
N ASN A 96 16.16 3.39 6.63
CA ASN A 96 17.22 2.60 5.96
C ASN A 96 17.76 1.43 6.81
N ASP A 97 17.56 1.48 8.12
CA ASP A 97 18.20 0.57 9.08
C ASP A 97 17.26 0.10 10.20
N ARG A 98 17.73 -0.94 10.89
CA ARG A 98 17.03 -1.56 12.02
C ARG A 98 16.78 -0.57 13.15
N ARG A 99 17.75 0.29 13.47
CA ARG A 99 17.64 1.31 14.53
C ARG A 99 16.45 2.25 14.29
N THR A 100 16.29 2.73 13.07
CA THR A 100 15.18 3.60 12.65
C THR A 100 13.86 2.86 12.71
N LEU A 101 13.81 1.61 12.24
CA LEU A 101 12.63 0.77 12.30
C LEU A 101 12.17 0.55 13.75
N LEU A 102 13.08 0.22 14.66
CA LEU A 102 12.80 0.00 16.08
C LEU A 102 12.34 1.29 16.78
N TRP A 103 12.89 2.45 16.40
CA TRP A 103 12.41 3.72 16.93
C TRP A 103 10.96 3.97 16.50
N PHE A 104 10.62 3.79 15.23
CA PHE A 104 9.24 3.91 14.74
C PHE A 104 8.30 2.92 15.46
N ALA A 105 8.71 1.66 15.63
CA ALA A 105 7.95 0.67 16.40
C ALA A 105 7.69 1.14 17.83
N ASN A 106 8.73 1.65 18.51
CA ASN A 106 8.61 2.18 19.88
C ASN A 106 7.66 3.39 19.96
N GLN A 107 7.60 4.20 18.90
CA GLN A 107 6.66 5.30 18.70
C GLN A 107 5.24 4.86 18.32
N ARG A 108 4.95 3.55 18.31
CA ARG A 108 3.67 2.95 17.88
C ARG A 108 3.32 3.25 16.41
N ALA A 109 4.32 3.36 15.54
CA ALA A 109 4.11 3.28 14.11
C ALA A 109 3.80 1.82 13.74
N ILE A 110 2.59 1.60 13.27
CA ILE A 110 2.06 0.26 12.94
C ILE A 110 2.09 0.03 11.44
N GLU A 111 1.59 0.98 10.65
CA GLU A 111 1.63 0.86 9.19
C GLU A 111 2.78 1.67 8.61
N TYR A 112 3.51 1.08 7.67
CA TYR A 112 4.64 1.66 6.94
C TYR A 112 4.24 1.81 5.48
N HIS A 113 4.02 3.06 5.07
CA HIS A 113 3.57 3.43 3.73
C HIS A 113 4.71 4.15 3.01
N VAL A 114 5.15 3.59 1.89
CA VAL A 114 6.27 4.11 1.11
C VAL A 114 5.80 4.72 -0.19
N THR A 115 6.53 5.71 -0.68
CA THR A 115 6.37 6.20 -2.04
C THR A 115 6.86 5.16 -3.06
N LEU A 116 6.29 5.18 -4.26
CA LEU A 116 6.77 4.33 -5.36
C LEU A 116 8.04 4.87 -6.04
N VAL A 117 8.49 6.05 -5.64
CA VAL A 117 9.77 6.68 -6.00
C VAL A 117 10.75 6.59 -4.82
N THR A 118 12.05 6.74 -5.09
CA THR A 118 13.07 6.92 -4.05
C THR A 118 13.32 8.42 -3.80
N ALA A 119 13.96 8.75 -2.68
CA ALA A 119 14.38 10.13 -2.40
C ALA A 119 15.41 10.64 -3.42
N GLU A 120 16.23 9.74 -3.96
CA GLU A 120 17.26 10.04 -4.97
C GLU A 120 16.66 10.30 -6.36
N HIS A 121 15.59 9.59 -6.71
CA HIS A 121 14.92 9.70 -8.02
C HIS A 121 13.41 9.94 -7.82
N PRO A 122 13.00 11.14 -7.37
CA PRO A 122 11.62 11.46 -7.02
C PRO A 122 10.67 11.53 -8.22
N ASP A 123 11.20 11.54 -9.43
CA ASP A 123 10.52 11.59 -10.72
C ASP A 123 10.45 10.22 -11.42
N GLN A 124 11.06 9.17 -10.84
CA GLN A 124 11.14 7.85 -11.46
C GLN A 124 10.47 6.79 -10.60
N GLN A 125 9.32 6.32 -11.08
CA GLN A 125 8.56 5.28 -10.38
C GLN A 125 9.19 3.91 -10.57
N THR A 126 9.45 3.23 -9.46
CA THR A 126 10.14 1.93 -9.45
C THR A 126 9.23 0.73 -9.76
N HIS A 127 7.93 0.87 -9.51
CA HIS A 127 6.95 -0.22 -9.67
C HIS A 127 5.63 0.32 -10.19
N MET A 128 4.99 -0.40 -11.09
CA MET A 128 3.54 -0.32 -11.29
C MET A 128 2.85 -1.12 -10.17
N VAL A 129 1.76 -0.57 -9.62
CA VAL A 129 1.00 -1.21 -8.55
C VAL A 129 -0.48 -1.21 -8.91
N LEU A 130 -1.09 -2.39 -8.88
CA LEU A 130 -2.53 -2.59 -8.99
C LEU A 130 -3.08 -2.96 -7.62
N ASP A 131 -4.02 -2.16 -7.14
CA ASP A 131 -4.68 -2.33 -5.84
C ASP A 131 -6.08 -2.89 -6.06
N ILE A 132 -6.38 -4.04 -5.45
CA ILE A 132 -7.58 -4.83 -5.71
C ILE A 132 -8.45 -4.73 -4.48
N ASP A 133 -9.53 -3.96 -4.60
CA ASP A 133 -10.47 -3.70 -3.51
C ASP A 133 -11.76 -4.51 -3.71
N PRO A 134 -12.17 -5.36 -2.73
CA PRO A 134 -13.43 -6.07 -2.83
C PRO A 134 -14.63 -5.11 -2.81
N PRO A 135 -15.80 -5.57 -3.28
CA PRO A 135 -17.07 -4.94 -2.94
C PRO A 135 -17.33 -4.96 -1.42
N GLU A 136 -18.45 -4.35 -1.01
CA GLU A 136 -18.90 -4.53 0.37
C GLU A 136 -19.09 -6.01 0.74
N GLY A 137 -18.80 -6.34 1.99
CA GLY A 137 -18.78 -7.72 2.50
C GLY A 137 -17.37 -8.26 2.71
N ASP A 138 -17.31 -9.58 2.90
CA ASP A 138 -16.09 -10.35 3.15
C ASP A 138 -16.00 -11.48 2.11
N ARG A 139 -15.76 -11.11 0.85
CA ARG A 139 -15.69 -12.02 -0.32
C ARG A 139 -14.28 -12.05 -0.90
N PHE A 140 -13.33 -12.58 -0.14
CA PHE A 140 -11.92 -12.61 -0.54
C PHE A 140 -11.68 -13.47 -1.79
N ASP A 141 -12.47 -14.52 -1.99
CA ASP A 141 -12.53 -15.33 -3.21
C ASP A 141 -12.70 -14.49 -4.49
N THR A 142 -13.57 -13.47 -4.46
CA THR A 142 -13.75 -12.56 -5.60
C THR A 142 -12.51 -11.70 -5.86
N VAL A 143 -11.79 -11.32 -4.80
CA VAL A 143 -10.51 -10.58 -4.90
C VAL A 143 -9.44 -11.46 -5.56
N VAL A 144 -9.37 -12.74 -5.19
CA VAL A 144 -8.47 -13.72 -5.80
C VAL A 144 -8.79 -13.89 -7.29
N GLY A 145 -10.08 -14.02 -7.64
CA GLY A 145 -10.52 -14.07 -9.03
C GLY A 145 -10.06 -12.84 -9.81
N ALA A 146 -10.28 -11.64 -9.28
CA ALA A 146 -9.83 -10.39 -9.88
C ALA A 146 -8.29 -10.28 -10.00
N ALA A 147 -7.54 -10.78 -9.01
CA ALA A 147 -6.08 -10.85 -9.07
C ALA A 147 -5.59 -11.73 -10.23
N ARG A 148 -6.30 -12.84 -10.51
CA ARG A 148 -6.01 -13.71 -11.66
C ARG A 148 -6.31 -13.02 -13.00
N LEU A 149 -7.36 -12.20 -13.09
CA LEU A 149 -7.62 -11.39 -14.29
C LEU A 149 -6.46 -10.41 -14.55
N ILE A 150 -5.95 -9.76 -13.52
CA ILE A 150 -4.77 -8.88 -13.64
C ILE A 150 -3.55 -9.69 -14.06
N ARG A 151 -3.30 -10.86 -13.45
CA ARG A 151 -2.19 -11.74 -13.82
C ARG A 151 -2.23 -12.10 -15.30
N GLN A 152 -3.41 -12.45 -15.81
CA GLN A 152 -3.61 -12.76 -17.22
C GLN A 152 -3.35 -11.54 -18.11
N ALA A 153 -3.92 -10.38 -17.77
CA ALA A 153 -3.71 -9.14 -18.53
C ALA A 153 -2.23 -8.70 -18.56
N LEU A 154 -1.49 -8.92 -17.48
CA LEU A 154 -0.03 -8.73 -17.45
C LEU A 154 0.66 -9.71 -18.39
N ALA A 155 0.35 -11.02 -18.29
CA ALA A 155 0.97 -12.06 -19.12
C ALA A 155 0.72 -11.82 -20.62
N ASP A 156 -0.50 -11.44 -21.01
CA ASP A 156 -0.86 -11.07 -22.38
C ASP A 156 -0.08 -9.85 -22.90
N SER A 157 0.41 -9.01 -21.98
CA SER A 157 1.25 -7.85 -22.27
C SER A 157 2.75 -8.16 -22.15
N GLY A 158 3.14 -9.42 -21.94
CA GLY A 158 4.54 -9.82 -21.73
C GLY A 158 5.13 -9.36 -20.39
N LEU A 159 4.28 -9.05 -19.42
CA LEU A 159 4.66 -8.62 -18.08
C LEU A 159 4.31 -9.67 -17.03
N SER A 160 4.96 -9.56 -15.88
CA SER A 160 4.72 -10.38 -14.70
C SER A 160 4.82 -9.53 -13.44
N GLY A 161 4.18 -9.97 -12.35
CA GLY A 161 4.22 -9.28 -11.07
C GLY A 161 4.15 -10.24 -9.89
N ALA A 162 4.56 -9.75 -8.72
CA ALA A 162 4.40 -10.41 -7.44
C ALA A 162 3.14 -9.92 -6.74
N VAL A 163 2.53 -10.78 -5.92
CA VAL A 163 1.26 -10.49 -5.25
C VAL A 163 1.38 -10.62 -3.74
N LYS A 164 0.68 -9.75 -3.03
CA LYS A 164 0.57 -9.77 -1.58
C LYS A 164 -0.85 -9.45 -1.15
N THR A 165 -1.26 -9.98 0.01
CA THR A 165 -2.44 -9.43 0.69
C THR A 165 -2.15 -7.97 1.06
N SER A 166 -3.18 -7.13 1.09
CA SER A 166 -2.99 -5.76 1.58
C SER A 166 -2.91 -5.71 3.12
N GLY A 167 -3.23 -6.81 3.81
CA GLY A 167 -3.46 -6.84 5.26
C GLY A 167 -4.79 -6.16 5.66
N ALA A 168 -5.63 -5.79 4.70
CA ALA A 168 -6.99 -5.32 4.93
C ALA A 168 -7.97 -6.32 4.32
N LYS A 169 -8.73 -5.92 3.29
CA LYS A 169 -9.68 -6.81 2.60
C LYS A 169 -9.23 -7.20 1.18
N GLY A 170 -8.18 -6.54 0.68
CA GLY A 170 -7.78 -6.59 -0.72
C GLY A 170 -6.40 -7.22 -0.93
N MET A 171 -5.89 -7.06 -2.16
CA MET A 171 -4.57 -7.52 -2.57
C MET A 171 -3.85 -6.45 -3.38
N HIS A 172 -2.52 -6.44 -3.34
CA HIS A 172 -1.72 -5.61 -4.24
C HIS A 172 -0.87 -6.48 -5.14
N ILE A 173 -0.77 -6.10 -6.41
CA ILE A 173 0.16 -6.69 -7.38
C ILE A 173 1.21 -5.65 -7.73
N PHE A 174 2.49 -6.03 -7.62
CA PHE A 174 3.64 -5.18 -7.89
C PHE A 174 4.35 -5.67 -9.15
N VAL A 175 4.61 -4.75 -10.07
CA VAL A 175 5.34 -4.99 -11.32
C VAL A 175 6.55 -4.05 -11.36
N PRO A 176 7.77 -4.54 -11.13
CA PRO A 176 8.99 -3.72 -11.19
C PRO A 176 9.23 -3.17 -12.60
N VAL A 177 9.55 -1.87 -12.69
CA VAL A 177 9.70 -1.14 -13.95
C VAL A 177 11.18 -0.85 -14.23
N GLN A 178 11.62 -1.09 -15.47
CA GLN A 178 12.99 -0.87 -15.91
C GLN A 178 13.19 0.53 -16.50
N GLY A 179 14.22 1.22 -16.00
CA GLY A 179 14.70 2.50 -16.54
C GLY A 179 13.91 3.71 -16.05
N PRO A 180 14.34 4.93 -16.42
CA PRO A 180 13.56 6.13 -16.18
C PRO A 180 12.33 6.09 -17.08
N VAL A 181 11.17 5.77 -16.50
CA VAL A 181 9.87 5.87 -17.17
C VAL A 181 9.12 7.03 -16.53
N PRO A 182 8.60 7.99 -17.33
CA PRO A 182 7.78 9.06 -16.81
C PRO A 182 6.61 8.51 -15.99
N ILE A 183 6.30 9.15 -14.86
CA ILE A 183 5.24 8.69 -13.94
C ILE A 183 3.89 8.57 -14.67
N GLU A 184 3.61 9.47 -15.60
CA GLU A 184 2.43 9.47 -16.45
C GLU A 184 2.32 8.23 -17.35
N ASP A 185 3.46 7.71 -17.84
CA ASP A 185 3.51 6.53 -18.68
C ASP A 185 3.30 5.26 -17.84
N VAL A 186 3.87 5.21 -16.63
CA VAL A 186 3.58 4.14 -15.67
C VAL A 186 2.10 4.15 -15.29
N ALA A 187 1.53 5.34 -15.03
CA ALA A 187 0.11 5.49 -14.73
C ALA A 187 -0.79 5.05 -15.91
N ALA A 188 -0.41 5.41 -17.14
CA ALA A 188 -1.09 4.99 -18.35
C ALA A 188 -1.07 3.46 -18.48
N ALA A 189 0.11 2.83 -18.42
CA ALA A 189 0.23 1.37 -18.48
C ALA A 189 -0.59 0.68 -17.38
N THR A 190 -0.62 1.23 -16.15
CA THR A 190 -1.45 0.70 -15.04
C THR A 190 -2.93 0.72 -15.39
N ARG A 191 -3.43 1.82 -15.99
CA ARG A 191 -4.82 1.92 -16.45
C ARG A 191 -5.12 0.90 -17.54
N ALA A 192 -4.22 0.72 -18.50
CA ALA A 192 -4.40 -0.24 -19.59
C ALA A 192 -4.50 -1.68 -19.06
N VAL A 193 -3.63 -2.09 -18.13
CA VAL A 193 -3.71 -3.41 -17.50
C VAL A 193 -5.03 -3.60 -16.74
N ALA A 194 -5.44 -2.61 -15.94
CA ALA A 194 -6.71 -2.70 -15.20
C ALA A 194 -7.92 -2.80 -16.14
N ALA A 195 -7.94 -2.02 -17.22
CA ALA A 195 -9.00 -2.07 -18.23
C ALA A 195 -8.99 -3.39 -19.03
N ARG A 196 -7.81 -3.92 -19.38
CA ARG A 196 -7.66 -5.25 -19.99
C ARG A 196 -8.22 -6.33 -19.06
N ALA A 197 -7.90 -6.27 -17.77
CA ALA A 197 -8.41 -7.20 -16.77
C ALA A 197 -9.94 -7.11 -16.58
N GLU A 198 -10.53 -5.91 -16.54
CA GLU A 198 -11.99 -5.74 -16.52
C GLU A 198 -12.67 -6.36 -17.75
N ARG A 199 -12.05 -6.28 -18.94
CA ARG A 199 -12.61 -6.88 -20.17
C ARG A 199 -12.63 -8.40 -20.16
N LEU A 200 -11.73 -9.05 -19.42
CA LEU A 200 -11.69 -10.51 -19.31
C LEU A 200 -12.91 -11.05 -18.56
N ASP A 201 -13.35 -10.36 -17.51
CA ASP A 201 -14.61 -10.67 -16.81
C ASP A 201 -15.27 -9.39 -16.24
N PRO A 202 -16.13 -8.73 -17.04
CA PRO A 202 -16.79 -7.49 -16.66
C PRO A 202 -17.92 -7.69 -15.64
N ALA A 203 -18.29 -8.95 -15.33
CA ALA A 203 -19.26 -9.27 -14.29
C ALA A 203 -18.59 -9.36 -12.91
N LEU A 204 -17.32 -9.77 -12.85
CA LEU A 204 -16.54 -9.87 -11.62
C LEU A 204 -15.89 -8.54 -11.20
N ALA A 205 -15.26 -7.84 -12.15
CA ALA A 205 -14.37 -6.73 -11.86
C ALA A 205 -14.77 -5.42 -12.55
N THR A 206 -14.22 -4.31 -12.06
CA THR A 206 -14.41 -2.99 -12.67
C THR A 206 -13.31 -1.98 -12.36
N THR A 207 -13.10 -1.05 -13.29
CA THR A 207 -12.28 0.15 -13.10
C THR A 207 -13.09 1.40 -12.72
N ALA A 208 -14.41 1.25 -12.47
CA ALA A 208 -15.28 2.34 -12.07
C ALA A 208 -14.84 2.98 -10.73
N TYR A 209 -14.37 4.23 -10.80
CA TYR A 209 -13.82 4.92 -9.63
C TYR A 209 -14.89 5.24 -8.57
N ILE A 210 -16.08 5.65 -9.01
CA ILE A 210 -17.22 5.95 -8.13
C ILE A 210 -17.78 4.64 -7.57
N ARG A 211 -17.93 4.57 -6.24
CA ARG A 211 -18.27 3.33 -5.54
C ARG A 211 -19.63 2.78 -5.94
N GLU A 212 -20.62 3.67 -6.11
CA GLU A 212 -21.98 3.33 -6.50
C GLU A 212 -22.02 2.68 -7.89
N ASP A 213 -21.16 3.14 -8.80
CA ASP A 213 -21.10 2.65 -10.19
C ASP A 213 -20.41 1.28 -10.29
N ARG A 214 -19.83 0.77 -9.19
CA ARG A 214 -19.18 -0.54 -9.16
C ARG A 214 -20.18 -1.69 -9.14
N ASN A 215 -21.43 -1.45 -8.77
CA ASN A 215 -22.51 -2.46 -8.79
C ASN A 215 -22.12 -3.80 -8.12
N GLY A 216 -21.41 -3.75 -6.98
CA GLY A 216 -20.99 -4.95 -6.24
C GLY A 216 -19.82 -5.73 -6.86
N LYS A 217 -19.14 -5.18 -7.88
CA LYS A 217 -17.94 -5.74 -8.51
C LYS A 217 -16.65 -5.37 -7.75
N VAL A 218 -15.60 -6.16 -7.97
CA VAL A 218 -14.26 -5.91 -7.43
C VAL A 218 -13.64 -4.72 -8.16
N PHE A 219 -13.13 -3.75 -7.40
CA PHE A 219 -12.49 -2.56 -7.98
C PHE A 219 -11.01 -2.83 -8.27
N LEU A 220 -10.61 -2.62 -9.51
CA LEU A 220 -9.23 -2.68 -9.99
C LEU A 220 -8.65 -1.26 -9.96
N ASP A 221 -8.11 -0.86 -8.83
CA ASP A 221 -7.58 0.49 -8.61
C ASP A 221 -6.21 0.66 -9.29
N SER A 222 -6.23 1.39 -10.41
CA SER A 222 -5.04 1.79 -11.16
C SER A 222 -4.54 3.20 -10.79
N THR A 223 -5.03 3.79 -9.69
CA THR A 223 -4.74 5.20 -9.34
C THR A 223 -3.51 5.36 -8.42
N ARG A 224 -2.81 4.27 -8.14
CA ARG A 224 -1.64 4.23 -7.23
C ARG A 224 -0.34 4.76 -7.84
N ALA A 225 -0.36 5.42 -8.99
CA ALA A 225 0.84 6.01 -9.61
C ALA A 225 1.21 7.39 -9.03
N GLY A 226 2.50 7.73 -9.12
CA GLY A 226 3.07 9.00 -8.68
C GLY A 226 3.27 9.10 -7.17
N GLY A 227 3.14 10.31 -6.61
CA GLY A 227 3.37 10.63 -5.19
C GLY A 227 2.39 9.99 -4.20
N ALA A 228 1.62 8.98 -4.62
CA ALA A 228 0.86 8.11 -3.74
C ALA A 228 1.81 7.23 -2.91
N THR A 229 1.35 6.85 -1.72
CA THR A 229 2.05 5.88 -0.88
C THR A 229 1.29 4.57 -0.87
N VAL A 230 2.02 3.46 -0.83
CA VAL A 230 1.46 2.11 -0.72
C VAL A 230 2.03 1.46 0.53
N VAL A 231 1.20 0.67 1.23
CA VAL A 231 1.66 -0.11 2.38
C VAL A 231 2.72 -1.13 1.93
N ALA A 232 3.88 -1.09 2.58
CA ALA A 232 5.01 -1.96 2.27
C ALA A 232 4.64 -3.44 2.53
N ALA A 233 5.27 -4.35 1.79
CA ALA A 233 5.24 -5.76 2.18
C ALA A 233 5.80 -5.91 3.60
N TYR A 234 5.22 -6.83 4.37
CA TYR A 234 5.52 -7.05 5.80
C TYR A 234 5.10 -5.91 6.75
N SER A 235 4.44 -4.86 6.26
CA SER A 235 3.88 -3.86 7.17
C SER A 235 2.60 -4.38 7.84
N PRO A 236 2.47 -4.24 9.17
CA PRO A 236 1.20 -4.41 9.88
C PRO A 236 0.17 -3.35 9.47
N ARG A 237 -1.10 -3.60 9.81
CA ARG A 237 -2.26 -2.72 9.58
C ARG A 237 -2.97 -2.41 10.90
N VAL A 238 -3.47 -1.18 11.05
CA VAL A 238 -4.34 -0.79 12.19
C VAL A 238 -5.75 -1.29 11.92
N ARG A 239 -5.94 -2.60 12.10
CA ARG A 239 -7.19 -3.33 11.90
C ARG A 239 -7.32 -4.41 12.99
N PRO A 240 -8.52 -4.94 13.24
CA PRO A 240 -8.71 -6.01 14.22
C PRO A 240 -7.75 -7.18 13.97
N GLY A 241 -7.04 -7.61 15.01
CA GLY A 241 -6.01 -8.65 14.96
C GLY A 241 -4.63 -8.20 14.47
N ALA A 242 -4.42 -6.91 14.18
CA ALA A 242 -3.16 -6.37 13.63
C ALA A 242 -2.61 -7.20 12.43
N PRO A 243 -3.41 -7.37 11.36
CA PRO A 243 -3.02 -8.12 10.18
C PRO A 243 -1.85 -7.47 9.46
N VAL A 244 -1.15 -8.26 8.64
CA VAL A 244 0.06 -7.88 7.93
C VAL A 244 -0.18 -7.91 6.43
N SER A 245 0.36 -6.92 5.72
CA SER A 245 0.46 -6.96 4.26
C SER A 245 1.46 -8.05 3.84
N TRP A 246 0.99 -9.27 3.65
CA TRP A 246 1.84 -10.45 3.54
C TRP A 246 1.99 -10.95 2.10
N PRO A 247 3.21 -11.22 1.61
CA PRO A 247 3.47 -11.88 0.31
C PRO A 247 2.79 -13.24 0.20
N VAL A 248 2.26 -13.57 -0.98
CA VAL A 248 1.62 -14.87 -1.22
C VAL A 248 2.01 -15.38 -2.60
N ASP A 249 2.32 -16.65 -2.72
CA ASP A 249 2.50 -17.30 -4.02
C ASP A 249 1.19 -17.30 -4.81
N TRP A 250 1.29 -17.08 -6.12
CA TRP A 250 0.16 -17.12 -7.04
C TRP A 250 -0.63 -18.44 -6.98
N GLU A 251 0.04 -19.55 -6.67
CA GLU A 251 -0.55 -20.89 -6.60
C GLU A 251 -1.36 -21.12 -5.31
N HIS A 252 -1.08 -20.35 -4.26
CA HIS A 252 -1.70 -20.50 -2.94
C HIS A 252 -2.77 -19.43 -2.65
N LEU A 253 -3.18 -18.64 -3.64
CA LEU A 253 -4.14 -17.56 -3.41
C LEU A 253 -5.52 -18.05 -2.93
N ASP A 254 -5.93 -19.26 -3.31
CA ASP A 254 -7.21 -19.84 -2.87
C ASP A 254 -7.15 -20.37 -1.43
N ASP A 255 -5.96 -20.57 -0.89
CA ASP A 255 -5.73 -21.24 0.40
C ASP A 255 -5.52 -20.25 1.56
N VAL A 256 -5.59 -18.95 1.29
CA VAL A 256 -5.25 -17.91 2.27
C VAL A 256 -6.35 -16.88 2.41
N HIS A 257 -6.38 -16.26 3.59
CA HIS A 257 -7.17 -15.08 3.88
C HIS A 257 -6.29 -13.99 4.51
N PRO A 258 -6.50 -12.69 4.26
CA PRO A 258 -5.66 -11.63 4.84
C PRO A 258 -5.58 -11.64 6.37
N ARG A 259 -6.59 -12.20 7.05
CA ARG A 259 -6.62 -12.33 8.51
C ARG A 259 -5.73 -13.45 9.04
N ASP A 260 -5.27 -14.37 8.20
CA ASP A 260 -4.38 -15.46 8.61
C ASP A 260 -2.99 -14.93 8.97
N PHE A 261 -2.64 -13.76 8.44
CA PHE A 261 -1.34 -13.10 8.63
C PHE A 261 -1.47 -11.94 9.60
N THR A 262 -1.07 -12.13 10.84
CA THR A 262 -1.02 -11.10 11.89
C THR A 262 0.37 -11.01 12.49
N VAL A 263 0.66 -9.92 13.20
CA VAL A 263 1.93 -9.77 13.93
C VAL A 263 2.24 -10.94 14.88
N ARG A 264 1.23 -11.73 15.28
CA ARG A 264 1.39 -12.92 16.11
C ARG A 264 1.50 -14.22 15.32
N THR A 265 0.73 -14.39 14.24
CA THR A 265 0.70 -15.66 13.50
C THR A 265 1.89 -15.80 12.56
N VAL A 266 2.35 -14.70 11.95
CA VAL A 266 3.40 -14.77 10.93
C VAL A 266 4.78 -15.09 11.50
N ALA A 267 4.99 -14.97 12.81
CA ALA A 267 6.24 -15.38 13.44
C ALA A 267 6.58 -16.85 13.16
N GLY A 268 5.57 -17.73 13.10
CA GLY A 268 5.74 -19.15 12.73
C GLY A 268 5.86 -19.40 11.22
N LEU A 269 5.60 -18.39 10.38
CA LEU A 269 5.70 -18.47 8.93
C LEU A 269 7.04 -17.94 8.41
N ILE A 270 7.81 -17.25 9.26
CA ILE A 270 9.16 -16.79 8.94
C ILE A 270 10.07 -18.02 8.82
N ARG A 271 10.52 -18.31 7.60
CA ARG A 271 11.50 -19.37 7.29
C ARG A 271 12.83 -18.74 6.85
N ASP A 272 13.78 -19.53 6.39
CA ASP A 272 14.91 -18.98 5.64
C ASP A 272 14.42 -18.41 4.30
N GLY A 273 15.06 -17.34 3.82
CA GLY A 273 14.68 -16.66 2.57
C GLY A 273 13.65 -15.53 2.74
N ASP A 274 13.30 -14.92 1.61
CA ASP A 274 12.33 -13.81 1.53
C ASP A 274 11.36 -14.11 0.37
N PRO A 275 10.16 -14.65 0.66
CA PRO A 275 9.18 -14.99 -0.38
C PRO A 275 8.85 -13.82 -1.30
N TRP A 276 8.82 -12.59 -0.75
CA TRP A 276 8.57 -11.41 -1.56
C TRP A 276 9.69 -11.17 -2.57
N ALA A 277 10.95 -11.27 -2.13
CA ALA A 277 12.10 -11.08 -3.01
C ALA A 277 12.24 -12.21 -4.04
N GLU A 278 11.94 -13.45 -3.63
CA GLU A 278 12.01 -14.64 -4.49
C GLU A 278 10.92 -14.66 -5.56
N GLN A 279 9.70 -14.19 -5.22
CA GLN A 279 8.57 -14.09 -6.16
C GLN A 279 8.62 -12.84 -7.03
N MET A 280 9.39 -11.81 -6.64
CA MET A 280 9.47 -10.55 -7.38
C MET A 280 10.21 -10.76 -8.71
N PRO A 281 9.56 -10.51 -9.86
CA PRO A 281 10.26 -10.61 -11.14
C PRO A 281 11.32 -9.50 -11.25
N HIS A 282 12.27 -9.67 -12.16
CA HIS A 282 13.20 -8.61 -12.50
C HIS A 282 12.46 -7.37 -13.04
N ALA A 283 13.11 -6.20 -12.99
CA ALA A 283 12.60 -4.98 -13.60
C ALA A 283 12.33 -5.18 -15.09
N GLN A 284 11.13 -4.83 -15.52
CA GLN A 284 10.62 -5.06 -16.88
C GLN A 284 10.42 -3.75 -17.62
N ARG A 285 10.74 -3.73 -18.91
CA ARG A 285 10.41 -2.62 -19.80
C ARG A 285 8.90 -2.64 -20.06
N LEU A 286 8.22 -1.51 -19.86
CA LEU A 286 6.81 -1.40 -20.19
C LEU A 286 6.62 -1.41 -21.73
N PRO A 287 5.70 -2.23 -22.27
CA PRO A 287 5.39 -2.23 -23.70
C PRO A 287 4.84 -0.88 -24.16
N VAL A 288 5.27 -0.43 -25.34
CA VAL A 288 4.87 0.87 -25.90
C VAL A 288 3.37 0.90 -26.20
N ASP A 289 2.83 -0.17 -26.78
CA ASP A 289 1.40 -0.32 -27.08
C ASP A 289 0.53 -0.25 -25.82
N LEU A 290 1.02 -0.78 -24.70
CA LEU A 290 0.34 -0.74 -23.40
C LEU A 290 0.27 0.70 -22.86
N ILE A 291 1.37 1.45 -22.99
CA ILE A 291 1.42 2.87 -22.59
C ILE A 291 0.49 3.70 -23.47
N GLU A 292 0.55 3.52 -24.79
CA GLU A 292 -0.30 4.21 -25.76
C GLU A 292 -1.78 3.96 -25.49
N GLU A 293 -2.20 2.70 -25.30
CA GLU A 293 -3.57 2.36 -24.90
C GLU A 293 -3.95 3.10 -23.60
N GLY A 294 -3.07 3.06 -22.61
CA GLY A 294 -3.27 3.69 -21.31
C GLY A 294 -3.49 5.21 -21.34
N HIS A 295 -2.88 5.89 -22.31
CA HIS A 295 -3.07 7.33 -22.54
C HIS A 295 -4.42 7.65 -23.20
N THR A 296 -5.00 6.70 -23.94
CA THR A 296 -6.37 6.85 -24.47
C THR A 296 -7.44 6.65 -23.39
N ILE A 297 -7.12 5.93 -22.30
CA ILE A 297 -8.03 5.70 -21.19
C ILE A 297 -8.05 6.92 -20.27
N PRO A 298 -9.20 7.58 -20.07
CA PRO A 298 -9.29 8.75 -19.21
C PRO A 298 -8.90 8.44 -17.76
N VAL A 299 -8.36 9.45 -17.06
CA VAL A 299 -8.04 9.33 -15.64
C VAL A 299 -9.33 9.24 -14.84
N ALA A 300 -9.62 8.06 -14.27
CA ALA A 300 -10.89 7.74 -13.62
C ALA A 300 -11.26 8.75 -12.50
N ARG A 301 -10.28 9.25 -11.74
CA ARG A 301 -10.49 10.31 -10.72
C ARG A 301 -10.94 11.64 -11.32
N VAL A 302 -10.39 12.01 -12.48
CA VAL A 302 -10.75 13.26 -13.18
C VAL A 302 -12.15 13.14 -13.78
N GLN A 303 -12.48 11.98 -14.36
CA GLN A 303 -13.83 11.68 -14.81
C GLN A 303 -14.83 11.79 -13.65
N ALA A 304 -14.60 11.07 -12.55
CA ALA A 304 -15.48 11.10 -11.39
C ALA A 304 -15.69 12.53 -10.85
N MET A 305 -14.64 13.37 -10.83
CA MET A 305 -14.76 14.78 -10.45
C MET A 305 -15.66 15.56 -11.43
N HIS A 306 -15.48 15.40 -12.74
CA HIS A 306 -16.32 16.06 -13.73
C HIS A 306 -17.78 15.59 -13.63
N GLU A 307 -18.01 14.30 -13.41
CA GLU A 307 -19.34 13.73 -13.27
C GLU A 307 -20.03 14.16 -11.98
N GLY A 308 -19.30 14.24 -10.87
CA GLY A 308 -19.79 14.84 -9.63
C GLY A 308 -20.20 16.30 -9.83
N LYS A 309 -19.39 17.09 -10.56
CA LYS A 309 -19.75 18.48 -10.92
C LYS A 309 -20.99 18.54 -11.82
N ARG A 310 -21.14 17.64 -12.81
CA ARG A 310 -22.35 17.57 -13.66
C ARG A 310 -23.60 17.24 -12.84
N ARG A 311 -23.54 16.20 -11.98
CA ARG A 311 -24.65 15.80 -11.10
C ARG A 311 -25.05 16.92 -10.15
N ALA A 312 -24.08 17.60 -9.54
CA ALA A 312 -24.35 18.75 -8.66
C ALA A 312 -24.98 19.93 -9.40
N ARG A 313 -24.58 20.19 -10.66
CA ARG A 313 -25.21 21.22 -11.50
C ARG A 313 -26.65 20.86 -11.89
N ALA A 314 -26.89 19.61 -12.29
CA ALA A 314 -28.23 19.13 -12.63
C ALA A 314 -29.18 19.17 -11.41
N ALA A 315 -28.70 18.76 -10.24
CA ALA A 315 -29.49 18.81 -9.00
C ALA A 315 -29.84 20.26 -8.58
N ARG A 316 -28.93 21.22 -8.80
CA ARG A 316 -29.21 22.65 -8.56
C ARG A 316 -30.24 23.20 -9.57
N ALA A 317 -30.10 22.87 -10.85
CA ALA A 317 -31.06 23.28 -11.87
C ALA A 317 -32.47 22.73 -11.61
N ALA A 318 -32.58 21.47 -11.15
CA ALA A 318 -33.86 20.86 -10.79
C ALA A 318 -34.47 21.42 -9.49
N ALA A 319 -33.66 22.01 -8.61
CA ALA A 319 -34.13 22.68 -7.39
C ALA A 319 -34.58 24.13 -7.64
N ASP A 320 -34.17 24.73 -8.75
CA ASP A 320 -34.50 26.10 -9.17
C ASP A 320 -35.68 26.16 -10.16
N GLU A 321 -36.30 25.02 -10.52
CA GLU A 321 -37.55 24.99 -11.30
C GLU A 321 -38.74 25.38 -10.40
N PRO A 322 -39.47 26.49 -10.71
CA PRO A 322 -40.64 26.88 -9.93
C PRO A 322 -41.81 25.91 -10.16
N SER A 323 -42.49 25.55 -9.07
CA SER A 323 -43.70 24.71 -9.07
C SER A 323 -44.87 25.34 -9.83
#